data_AF-W0I0W2-F1
#
_entry.id   AF-W0I0W2-F1
#
_cell.length_a   1.000
_cell.length_b   1.000
_cell.length_c   1.000
_cell.angle_alpha   90.00
_cell.angle_beta   90.00
_cell.angle_gamma   90.00
#
_symmetry.space_group_name_H-M   'P 1'
#
loop_
_entity.id
_entity.type
_entity.pdbx_description
1 polymer ?
#
loop_
_entity_poly.entity_id
_entity_poly.type
_entity_poly.pdbx_seq_one_letter_code
_entity_poly.pdbx_strand_id
1 'polypeptide(L)'
;MEGLRDEVALRKLGVRAEIIRLSRLPLSEVALIASQYHEVMILTDLDRKGEELAKKLTQYLEGYKCRVDTETRKELKMIAKKDIKGIEDLYGLYLKVHLRF
;
A
#
# COMPACT_ATOMS: atom_id res chain seq x y z
N MET A 1 -2.18 4.85 1.53
CA MET A 1 -2.99 5.39 0.41
C MET A 1 -2.89 6.90 0.32
N GLU A 2 -3.05 7.47 -0.86
CA GLU A 2 -2.85 8.91 -1.09
C GLU A 2 -4.14 9.72 -0.85
N GLY A 3 -5.35 9.16 -1.07
CA GLY A 3 -6.62 9.92 -0.96
C GLY A 3 -7.83 9.18 -0.39
N LEU A 4 -8.92 9.93 -0.19
CA LEU A 4 -10.23 9.42 0.26
C LEU A 4 -10.89 8.50 -0.78
N ARG A 5 -10.70 8.79 -2.07
CA ARG A 5 -11.26 7.97 -3.16
C ARG A 5 -10.69 6.55 -3.12
N ASP A 6 -9.38 6.43 -2.88
CA ASP A 6 -8.68 5.15 -2.74
C ASP A 6 -9.28 4.34 -1.57
N GLU A 7 -9.48 4.99 -0.42
CA GLU A 7 -10.06 4.35 0.77
C GLU A 7 -11.49 3.86 0.51
N VAL A 8 -12.33 4.66 -0.13
CA VAL A 8 -13.70 4.26 -0.48
C VAL A 8 -13.69 3.09 -1.45
N ALA A 9 -12.81 3.11 -2.46
CA ALA A 9 -12.64 1.99 -3.37
C ALA A 9 -12.21 0.72 -2.60
N LEU A 10 -11.24 0.84 -1.68
CA LEU A 10 -10.78 -0.25 -0.82
C LEU A 10 -11.91 -0.91 -0.03
N ARG A 11 -12.72 -0.08 0.64
CA ARG A 11 -13.83 -0.57 1.46
C ARG A 11 -14.92 -1.21 0.61
N LYS A 12 -15.30 -0.61 -0.53
CA LYS A 12 -16.28 -1.20 -1.47
C LYS A 12 -15.85 -2.56 -2.00
N LEU A 13 -14.54 -2.75 -2.10
CA LEU A 13 -13.92 -3.95 -2.61
C LEU A 13 -13.65 -5.01 -1.52
N GLY A 14 -14.09 -4.77 -0.28
CA GLY A 14 -14.08 -5.75 0.79
C GLY A 14 -12.84 -5.75 1.67
N VAL A 15 -11.91 -4.81 1.49
CA VAL A 15 -10.72 -4.71 2.34
C VAL A 15 -11.13 -4.26 3.74
N ARG A 16 -10.86 -5.10 4.73
CA ARG A 16 -11.17 -4.85 6.15
C ARG A 16 -9.96 -4.42 7.00
N ALA A 17 -8.75 -4.52 6.45
CA ALA A 17 -7.54 -4.06 7.12
C ALA A 17 -7.59 -2.56 7.45
N GLU A 18 -6.77 -2.12 8.41
CA GLU A 18 -6.62 -0.69 8.71
C GLU A 18 -6.00 0.05 7.52
N ILE A 19 -6.57 1.19 7.13
CA ILE A 19 -6.10 1.98 6.00
C ILE A 19 -5.53 3.29 6.51
N ILE A 20 -4.21 3.41 6.43
CA ILE A 20 -3.51 4.66 6.79
C ILE A 20 -3.34 5.53 5.53
N ARG A 21 -3.78 6.79 5.62
CA ARG A 21 -3.70 7.77 4.54
C ARG A 21 -2.47 8.67 4.69
N LEU A 22 -1.71 8.81 3.62
CA LEU A 22 -0.48 9.61 3.53
C LEU A 22 -0.77 11.11 3.41
N SER A 23 -1.88 11.51 2.79
CA SER A 23 -2.19 12.93 2.55
C SER A 23 -2.51 13.75 3.79
N ARG A 24 -2.69 13.12 4.95
CA ARG A 24 -3.11 13.81 6.18
C ARG A 24 -1.99 13.99 7.20
N LEU A 25 -0.88 13.26 7.07
CA LEU A 25 0.15 13.16 8.10
C LEU A 25 1.54 13.16 7.46
N PRO A 26 2.56 13.70 8.16
CA PRO A 26 3.96 13.49 7.78
C PRO A 26 4.32 11.99 7.70
N LEU A 27 5.24 11.61 6.81
CA LEU A 27 5.63 10.20 6.62
C LEU A 27 6.19 9.55 7.89
N SER A 28 6.88 10.32 8.74
CA SER A 28 7.39 9.85 10.03
C SER A 28 6.28 9.47 11.00
N GLU A 29 5.18 10.23 11.02
CA GLU A 29 4.02 9.95 11.86
C GLU A 29 3.25 8.74 11.33
N VAL A 30 3.11 8.64 10.00
CA VAL A 30 2.54 7.43 9.36
C VAL A 30 3.36 6.20 9.73
N ALA A 31 4.69 6.27 9.70
CA ALA A 31 5.55 5.17 10.09
C ALA A 31 5.40 4.81 11.58
N LEU A 32 5.26 5.80 12.45
CA LEU A 32 5.03 5.57 13.88
C LEU A 32 3.68 4.89 14.16
N ILE A 33 2.62 5.25 13.43
CA ILE A 33 1.32 4.58 13.51
C ILE A 33 1.43 3.16 12.96
N ALA A 34 2.05 3.00 11.79
CA ALA A 34 2.23 1.71 11.13
C ALA A 34 3.07 0.74 12.00
N SER A 35 4.05 1.25 12.75
CA SER A 35 4.90 0.42 13.60
C SER A 35 4.18 -0.21 14.80
N GLN A 36 2.95 0.22 15.11
CA GLN A 36 2.10 -0.40 16.13
C GLN A 36 1.49 -1.73 15.66
N TYR A 37 1.57 -2.03 14.36
CA TYR A 37 1.06 -3.26 13.78
C TYR A 37 2.19 -4.28 13.58
N HIS A 38 1.88 -5.56 13.74
CA HIS A 38 2.84 -6.65 13.54
C HIS A 38 3.31 -6.75 12.08
N GLU A 39 2.41 -6.50 11.13
CA GLU A 39 2.68 -6.55 9.70
C GLU A 39 1.90 -5.45 8.98
N VAL A 40 2.55 -4.78 8.03
CA VAL A 40 1.97 -3.71 7.23
C VAL A 40 2.36 -3.86 5.77
N MET A 41 1.46 -3.43 4.89
CA MET A 41 1.72 -3.39 3.45
C MET A 41 1.64 -1.95 2.97
N ILE A 42 2.63 -1.53 2.19
CA ILE A 42 2.70 -0.16 1.65
C ILE A 42 2.14 -0.15 0.22
N LEU A 43 0.88 0.24 0.11
CA LEU A 43 0.22 0.52 -1.16
C LEU A 43 0.31 2.01 -1.50
N THR A 44 1.18 2.33 -2.46
CA THR A 44 1.26 3.63 -3.13
C THR A 44 1.25 3.40 -4.63
N ASP A 45 1.10 4.49 -5.38
CA ASP A 45 1.08 4.49 -6.83
C ASP A 45 2.30 3.78 -7.43
N LEU A 46 2.08 3.06 -8.54
CA LEU A 46 3.15 2.37 -9.27
C LEU A 46 3.92 3.30 -10.22
N ASP A 47 3.98 4.58 -9.88
CA ASP A 47 4.82 5.54 -10.56
C ASP A 47 6.13 5.77 -9.79
N ARG A 48 6.96 6.67 -10.30
CA ARG A 48 8.26 6.98 -9.69
C ARG A 48 8.10 7.56 -8.27
N LYS A 49 7.10 8.42 -8.05
CA LYS A 49 6.89 9.13 -6.79
C LYS A 49 6.41 8.15 -5.71
N GLY A 50 5.47 7.28 -6.04
CA GLY A 50 4.98 6.23 -5.17
C GLY A 50 6.08 5.23 -4.81
N GLU A 51 7.01 4.91 -5.72
CA GLU A 51 8.20 4.09 -5.40
C GLU A 51 9.12 4.78 -4.38
N GLU A 52 9.39 6.08 -4.54
CA GLU A 52 10.18 6.84 -3.57
C GLU A 52 9.52 6.89 -2.19
N LEU A 53 8.19 7.06 -2.15
CA LEU A 53 7.41 7.04 -0.91
C LEU A 53 7.49 5.68 -0.22
N ALA A 54 7.34 4.60 -0.98
CA ALA A 54 7.40 3.24 -0.44
C ALA A 54 8.77 2.93 0.15
N LYS A 55 9.83 3.34 -0.54
CA LYS A 55 11.20 3.19 -0.05
C LYS A 55 11.42 3.96 1.25
N LYS A 56 11.00 5.22 1.32
CA LYS A 56 11.13 6.04 2.55
C LYS A 56 10.37 5.46 3.73
N LEU A 57 9.13 5.01 3.52
CA LEU A 57 8.33 4.39 4.57
C LEU A 57 8.95 3.07 5.05
N THR A 58 9.46 2.25 4.12
CA THR A 58 10.17 1.01 4.48
C THR A 58 11.39 1.33 5.35
N GLN A 59 12.20 2.32 4.95
CA GLN A 59 13.37 2.76 5.73
C GLN A 59 12.99 3.27 7.12
N TYR A 60 11.88 4.00 7.26
CA TYR A 60 11.41 4.41 8.59
C TYR A 60 10.98 3.22 9.46
N LEU A 61 10.50 2.15 8.85
CA LEU A 61 9.99 0.96 9.55
C LEU A 61 11.09 -0.06 9.89
N GLU A 62 12.26 -0.01 9.24
CA GLU A 62 13.40 -0.92 9.50
C GLU A 62 13.83 -0.97 10.98
N GLY A 63 13.65 0.14 11.72
CA GLY A 63 13.99 0.23 13.14
C GLY A 63 12.92 -0.34 14.10
N TYR A 64 11.77 -0.78 13.59
CA TYR A 64 10.65 -1.25 14.40
C TYR A 64 10.44 -2.76 14.26
N LYS A 65 9.77 -3.36 15.26
CA LYS A 65 9.32 -4.76 15.20
C LYS A 65 8.05 -4.91 14.34
N CYS A 66 8.07 -4.33 13.14
CA CYS A 66 6.97 -4.30 12.20
C CYS A 66 7.43 -4.90 10.87
N ARG A 67 6.78 -5.96 10.42
CA ARG A 67 7.10 -6.59 9.13
C ARG A 67 6.48 -5.77 8.01
N VAL A 68 7.30 -5.31 7.06
CA VAL A 68 6.81 -4.66 5.85
C VAL A 68 6.68 -5.70 4.74
N ASP A 69 5.45 -5.97 4.30
CA ASP A 69 5.21 -6.79 3.12
C ASP A 69 5.53 -5.99 1.85
N THR A 70 6.67 -6.32 1.25
CA THR A 70 7.13 -5.77 -0.01
C THR A 70 6.89 -6.70 -1.19
N GLU A 71 6.60 -7.98 -0.94
CA GLU A 71 6.43 -9.00 -1.99
C GLU A 71 5.08 -8.80 -2.68
N THR A 72 3.99 -8.61 -1.91
CA THR A 72 2.67 -8.32 -2.49
C THR A 72 2.75 -7.13 -3.44
N ARG A 73 3.43 -6.05 -3.06
CA ARG A 73 3.63 -4.87 -3.93
C ARG A 73 4.36 -5.23 -5.23
N LYS A 74 5.37 -6.09 -5.19
CA LYS A 74 6.09 -6.55 -6.40
C LYS A 74 5.18 -7.36 -7.31
N GLU A 75 4.38 -8.25 -6.75
CA GLU A 75 3.40 -9.05 -7.51
C GLU A 75 2.37 -8.14 -8.20
N LEU A 76 1.80 -7.16 -7.48
CA LEU A 76 0.91 -6.17 -8.06
C LEU A 76 1.58 -5.44 -9.23
N LYS A 77 2.83 -5.02 -9.06
CA LYS A 77 3.60 -4.34 -10.10
C LYS A 77 3.84 -5.22 -11.33
N MET A 78 4.12 -6.52 -11.14
CA MET A 78 4.29 -7.45 -12.25
C MET A 78 3.01 -7.64 -13.05
N ILE A 79 1.88 -7.75 -12.35
CA ILE A 79 0.59 -7.94 -13.03
C ILE A 79 0.11 -6.63 -13.66
N ALA A 80 0.41 -5.47 -13.05
CA ALA A 80 0.18 -4.15 -13.64
C ALA A 80 0.81 -3.99 -15.01
N LYS A 81 2.10 -4.35 -15.09
CA LYS A 81 2.89 -4.24 -16.32
C LYS A 81 2.35 -5.09 -17.46
N LYS A 82 1.50 -6.08 -17.18
CA LYS A 82 0.96 -6.99 -18.18
C LYS A 82 -0.32 -6.48 -18.83
N ASP A 83 -1.09 -5.56 -18.22
CA ASP A 83 -2.36 -5.12 -18.85
C ASP A 83 -3.09 -3.90 -18.21
N ILE A 84 -2.45 -3.08 -17.38
CA ILE A 84 -3.15 -2.11 -16.53
C ILE A 84 -2.89 -0.67 -16.98
N LYS A 85 -3.96 0.08 -17.30
CA LYS A 85 -3.91 1.47 -17.81
C LYS A 85 -3.85 2.54 -16.71
N GLY A 86 -4.03 2.17 -15.43
CA GLY A 86 -4.01 3.11 -14.31
C GLY A 86 -4.11 2.44 -12.93
N ILE A 87 -4.06 3.23 -11.87
CA ILE A 87 -4.04 2.72 -10.49
C ILE A 87 -5.35 2.06 -10.05
N GLU A 88 -6.48 2.45 -10.66
CA GLU A 88 -7.80 1.88 -10.38
C GLU A 88 -7.88 0.41 -10.83
N ASP A 89 -7.30 0.09 -12.00
CA ASP A 89 -7.21 -1.27 -12.53
C ASP A 89 -6.26 -2.13 -11.67
N LEU A 90 -5.18 -1.53 -11.14
CA LEU A 90 -4.26 -2.18 -10.21
C LEU A 90 -4.95 -2.54 -8.90
N TYR A 91 -5.83 -1.66 -8.46
CA TYR A 91 -6.53 -1.80 -7.19
C TYR A 91 -7.55 -2.95 -7.23
N GLY A 92 -8.26 -3.11 -8.35
CA GLY A 92 -9.09 -4.30 -8.59
C GLY A 92 -8.30 -5.61 -8.63
N LEU A 93 -7.04 -5.54 -9.04
CA LEU A 93 -6.15 -6.68 -9.10
C LEU A 93 -5.58 -7.09 -7.72
N TYR A 94 -5.27 -6.11 -6.86
CA TYR A 94 -4.86 -6.38 -5.48
C TYR A 94 -5.83 -7.29 -4.73
N LEU A 95 -7.13 -7.07 -4.91
CA LEU A 95 -8.14 -7.94 -4.32
C LEU A 95 -8.12 -9.36 -4.86
N LYS A 96 -7.85 -9.55 -6.16
CA LYS A 96 -7.80 -10.89 -6.76
C LYS A 96 -6.64 -11.71 -6.19
N VAL A 97 -5.54 -11.05 -5.85
CA VAL A 97 -4.39 -11.69 -5.19
C VAL A 97 -4.72 -11.95 -3.71
N HIS A 98 -5.36 -11.00 -3.03
CA HIS A 98 -5.71 -11.13 -1.62
C HIS A 98 -6.85 -12.14 -1.34
N LEU A 99 -7.81 -12.32 -2.25
CA LEU A 99 -8.89 -13.32 -2.16
C LEU A 99 -8.43 -14.77 -2.41
N ARG A 100 -7.14 -14.99 -2.72
CA ARG A 100 -6.54 -16.32 -2.86
C ARG A 100 -5.94 -16.87 -1.56
N PHE A 101 -6.02 -16.12 -0.46
CA PHE A 101 -5.55 -16.53 0.86
C PHE A 101 -6.63 -16.32 1.92
#